data_AF-A0A9R1V643-F1
#
_entry.id   AF-A0A9R1V643-F1
#
_cell.length_a   1.000
_cell.length_b   1.000
_cell.length_c   1.000
_cell.angle_alpha   90.00
_cell.angle_beta   90.00
_cell.angle_gamma   90.00
#
_symmetry.space_group_name_H-M   'P 1'
#
loop_
_entity.id
_entity.type
_entity.pdbx_description
1 polymer ?
#
loop_
_entity_poly.entity_id
_entity_poly.type
_entity_poly.pdbx_seq_one_letter_code
_entity_poly.pdbx_strand_id
1 'polypeptide(L)'
;MDSGSDDDLVLHTLLSAAQDMIRQRGETSHREKKHRKYINRDRETAHELLVRDYFASDSLYDLSKFEDRFRISRNLFLRIASDLERNYEFFQLR
;
A
#
# COMPACT_ATOMS: atom_id res chain seq x y z
N MET A 1 -49.59 -0.13 -41.45
CA MET A 1 -48.71 0.71 -40.62
C MET A 1 -47.77 -0.24 -39.92
N ASP A 2 -46.63 -0.54 -40.56
CA ASP A 2 -45.59 -1.42 -40.04
C ASP A 2 -44.33 -0.57 -39.88
N SER A 3 -44.03 -0.20 -38.64
CA SER A 3 -42.87 0.60 -38.26
C SER A 3 -42.49 0.20 -36.85
N GLY A 4 -41.86 -0.97 -36.74
CA GLY A 4 -41.30 -1.49 -35.50
C GLY A 4 -40.02 -2.29 -35.71
N SER A 5 -39.39 -2.18 -36.89
CA SER A 5 -38.27 -3.03 -37.30
C SER A 5 -36.90 -2.34 -37.24
N ASP A 6 -36.82 -1.02 -37.39
CA ASP A 6 -35.54 -0.31 -37.45
C ASP A 6 -34.92 -0.09 -36.05
N ASP A 7 -35.73 0.18 -35.04
CA ASP A 7 -35.23 0.42 -33.68
C ASP A 7 -34.62 -0.85 -33.05
N ASP A 8 -35.19 -2.02 -33.35
CA ASP A 8 -34.69 -3.31 -32.85
C ASP A 8 -33.36 -3.70 -33.48
N LEU A 9 -33.18 -3.38 -34.77
CA LEU A 9 -31.93 -3.59 -35.51
C LEU A 9 -30.80 -2.71 -34.95
N VAL A 10 -31.10 -1.45 -34.63
CA VAL A 10 -30.16 -0.53 -34.01
C VAL A 10 -29.76 -1.02 -32.62
N LEU A 11 -30.73 -1.46 -31.81
CA LEU A 11 -30.47 -1.98 -30.47
C LEU A 11 -29.58 -3.24 -30.51
N HIS A 12 -29.86 -4.17 -31.42
CA HIS A 12 -29.09 -5.40 -31.56
C HIS A 12 -27.65 -5.15 -32.02
N THR A 13 -27.46 -4.15 -32.90
CA THR A 13 -26.13 -3.74 -33.40
C THR A 13 -25.30 -3.08 -32.30
N LEU A 14 -25.92 -2.22 -31.49
CA LEU A 14 -25.28 -1.59 -30.32
C LEU A 14 -24.92 -2.63 -29.26
N LEU A 15 -25.76 -3.65 -29.04
CA LEU A 15 -25.47 -4.74 -28.10
C LEU A 15 -24.27 -5.57 -28.54
N SER A 16 -24.21 -5.96 -29.82
CA SER A 16 -23.10 -6.73 -30.38
C SER A 16 -21.79 -5.94 -30.34
N ALA A 17 -21.83 -4.66 -30.71
CA ALA A 17 -20.66 -3.78 -30.64
C ALA A 17 -20.16 -3.60 -29.18
N ALA A 18 -21.07 -3.49 -28.21
CA ALA A 18 -20.71 -3.42 -26.79
C ALA A 18 -20.04 -4.71 -26.30
N GLN A 19 -20.53 -5.88 -26.72
CA GLN A 19 -19.95 -7.18 -26.38
C GLN A 19 -18.54 -7.37 -26.97
N ASP A 20 -18.32 -6.92 -28.22
CA ASP A 20 -17.02 -6.98 -28.87
C ASP A 20 -15.99 -6.04 -28.23
N MET A 21 -16.40 -4.84 -27.81
CA MET A 21 -15.54 -3.94 -27.02
C MET A 21 -15.14 -4.55 -25.67
N ILE A 22 -16.04 -5.28 -25.01
CA ILE A 22 -15.75 -5.97 -23.74
C ILE A 22 -14.78 -7.15 -23.96
N ARG A 23 -14.95 -7.91 -25.06
CA ARG A 23 -14.02 -8.99 -25.45
C ARG A 23 -12.62 -8.47 -25.74
N GLN A 24 -12.48 -7.41 -26.53
CA GLN A 24 -11.17 -6.84 -26.86
C GLN A 24 -10.47 -6.20 -25.65
N ARG A 25 -11.21 -5.74 -24.64
CA ARG A 25 -10.64 -5.24 -23.38
C ARG A 25 -10.05 -6.36 -22.50
N GLY A 26 -10.52 -7.60 -22.66
CA GLY A 26 -9.97 -8.78 -21.98
C GLY A 26 -8.67 -9.31 -22.59
N GLU A 27 -8.32 -8.90 -23.81
CA GLU A 27 -7.16 -9.38 -24.57
C GLU A 27 -5.93 -8.46 -24.46
N THR A 28 -5.90 -7.55 -23.47
CA THR A 28 -4.67 -6.82 -23.16
C THR A 28 -3.70 -7.74 -22.42
N SER A 29 -2.83 -8.41 -23.18
CA SER A 29 -1.52 -8.91 -22.72
C SER A 29 -1.56 -9.68 -21.40
N HIS A 30 -1.76 -11.00 -21.49
CA HIS A 30 -1.35 -11.97 -20.47
C HIS A 30 0.19 -11.99 -20.34
N ARG A 31 0.83 -10.84 -20.05
CA ARG A 31 2.20 -10.82 -19.53
C ARG A 31 2.11 -11.26 -18.08
N GLU A 32 2.63 -12.44 -17.79
CA GLU A 32 2.84 -12.88 -16.41
C GLU A 32 3.57 -11.77 -15.65
N LYS A 33 2.88 -11.20 -14.65
CA LYS A 33 3.48 -10.18 -13.79
C LYS A 33 4.56 -10.88 -12.98
N LYS A 34 5.82 -10.65 -13.36
CA LYS A 34 6.98 -11.14 -12.61
C LYS A 34 6.88 -10.60 -11.17
N HIS A 35 6.58 -11.48 -10.22
CA HIS A 35 6.51 -11.10 -8.83
C HIS A 35 7.92 -10.80 -8.31
N ARG A 36 8.05 -9.71 -7.54
CA ARG A 36 9.32 -9.39 -6.87
C ARG A 36 9.59 -10.47 -5.82
N LYS A 37 10.83 -10.96 -5.76
CA LYS A 37 11.25 -11.87 -4.68
C LYS A 37 11.08 -11.16 -3.34
N TYR A 38 10.36 -11.79 -2.43
CA TYR A 38 10.29 -11.34 -1.05
C TYR A 38 11.63 -11.59 -0.36
N ILE A 39 12.16 -10.57 0.32
CA ILE A 39 13.38 -10.66 1.13
C ILE A 39 12.93 -10.51 2.57
N ASN A 40 13.15 -11.54 3.39
CA ASN A 40 12.98 -11.41 4.82
C ASN A 40 14.09 -10.48 5.36
N ARG A 41 13.69 -9.36 5.94
CA ARG A 41 14.59 -8.34 6.49
C ARG A 41 14.75 -8.42 8.01
N ASP A 42 14.16 -9.45 8.62
CA ASP A 42 14.17 -9.67 10.06
C ASP A 42 13.72 -8.43 10.84
N ARG A 43 12.46 -8.05 10.61
CA ARG A 43 11.89 -6.79 11.10
C ARG A 43 11.88 -6.70 12.63
N GLU A 44 11.74 -7.83 13.30
CA GLU A 44 11.72 -7.95 14.75
C GLU A 44 13.09 -7.60 15.35
N THR A 45 14.15 -8.28 14.89
CA THR A 45 15.53 -7.96 15.29
C THR A 45 15.90 -6.50 14.96
N ALA A 46 15.47 -6.01 13.80
CA ALA A 46 15.71 -4.61 13.44
C ALA A 46 15.02 -3.62 14.39
N HIS A 47 13.83 -3.96 14.91
CA HIS A 47 13.14 -3.16 15.92
C HIS A 47 13.88 -3.17 17.26
N GLU A 48 14.32 -4.34 17.73
CA GLU A 48 15.10 -4.46 18.97
C GLU A 48 16.38 -3.64 18.92
N LEU A 49 17.12 -3.72 17.82
CA LEU A 49 18.33 -2.92 17.59
C LEU A 49 18.03 -1.43 17.58
N LEU A 50 16.93 -1.00 16.94
CA LEU A 50 16.51 0.40 16.95
C LEU A 50 16.29 0.92 18.38
N VAL A 51 15.55 0.17 19.19
CA VAL A 51 15.24 0.55 20.57
C VAL A 51 16.51 0.59 21.41
N ARG A 52 17.34 -0.46 21.33
CA ARG A 52 18.60 -0.54 22.08
C ARG A 52 19.56 0.58 21.72
N ASP A 53 19.78 0.82 20.43
CA ASP A 53 20.87 1.69 19.99
C ASP A 53 20.55 3.19 20.15
N TYR A 54 19.27 3.58 20.19
CA TYR A 54 18.84 4.99 20.24
C TYR A 54 17.97 5.38 21.43
N PHE A 55 17.35 4.42 22.13
CA PHE A 55 16.39 4.71 23.19
C PHE A 55 16.77 4.15 24.56
N ALA A 56 17.73 3.22 24.63
CA ALA A 56 18.26 2.72 25.91
C ALA A 56 18.99 3.82 26.70
N SER A 57 19.13 3.63 28.02
CA SER A 57 19.88 4.55 28.88
C SER A 57 21.37 4.62 28.52
N ASP A 58 21.92 3.53 28.01
CA ASP A 58 23.28 3.35 27.54
C ASP A 58 23.37 3.31 26.00
N SER A 59 22.49 4.08 25.33
CA SER A 59 22.38 4.12 23.87
C SER A 59 23.73 4.34 23.17
N LEU A 60 24.03 3.52 22.16
CA LEU A 60 25.27 3.61 21.38
C LEU A 60 25.40 4.92 20.58
N TYR A 61 24.27 5.52 20.23
CA TYR A 61 24.22 6.74 19.44
C TYR A 61 23.61 7.88 20.24
N ASP A 62 24.22 9.06 20.12
CA ASP A 62 23.68 10.29 20.67
C ASP A 62 22.40 10.74 19.93
N LEU A 63 21.73 11.73 20.51
CA LEU A 63 20.52 12.35 19.95
C LEU A 63 20.76 12.97 18.56
N SER A 64 21.94 13.53 18.30
CA SER A 64 22.26 14.16 17.01
C SER A 64 22.25 13.12 15.89
N LYS A 65 22.81 11.94 16.12
CA LYS A 65 22.82 10.85 15.14
C LYS A 65 21.43 10.31 14.84
N PHE A 66 20.54 10.29 15.84
CA PHE A 66 19.14 9.96 15.61
C PHE A 66 18.50 10.99 14.68
N GLU A 67 18.70 12.28 14.96
CA GLU A 67 18.17 13.38 14.16
C GLU A 67 18.74 13.38 12.74
N ASP A 68 20.03 13.11 12.55
CA ASP A 68 20.63 13.03 11.21
C ASP A 68 20.08 11.85 10.39
N ARG A 69 19.86 10.70 11.05
CA ARG A 69 19.36 9.49 10.38
C ARG A 69 17.87 9.56 10.05
N PHE A 70 17.04 9.93 11.02
CA PHE A 70 15.58 9.94 10.88
C PHE A 70 15.02 11.30 10.49
N ARG A 71 15.84 12.34 10.53
CA ARG A 71 15.50 13.73 10.16
C ARG A 71 14.33 14.27 10.99
N ILE A 72 14.23 13.80 12.24
CA ILE A 72 13.20 14.16 13.21
C ILE A 72 13.78 14.07 14.62
N SER A 73 13.35 14.97 15.52
CA SER A 73 13.79 14.91 16.92
C SER A 73 13.25 13.67 17.62
N ARG A 74 14.05 13.10 18.52
CA ARG A 74 13.66 11.92 19.31
C ARG A 74 12.39 12.19 20.12
N ASN A 75 12.26 13.39 20.67
CA ASN A 75 11.07 13.79 21.42
C ASN A 75 9.81 13.83 20.55
N LEU A 76 9.91 14.33 19.32
CA LEU A 76 8.77 14.33 18.40
C LEU A 76 8.41 12.91 17.97
N PHE A 77 9.40 12.05 17.72
CA PHE A 77 9.17 10.63 17.44
C PHE A 77 8.38 9.96 18.57
N LEU A 78 8.78 10.17 19.84
CA LEU A 78 8.09 9.60 21.00
C LEU A 78 6.65 10.13 21.14
N ARG A 79 6.43 11.42 20.87
CA ARG A 79 5.07 11.99 20.87
C ARG A 79 4.19 11.33 19.82
N ILE A 80 4.69 11.16 18.60
CA ILE A 80 3.96 10.48 17.52
C ILE A 80 3.68 9.03 17.90
N ALA A 81 4.68 8.28 18.39
CA ALA A 81 4.50 6.89 18.80
C ALA A 81 3.43 6.76 19.90
N SER A 82 3.47 7.64 20.90
CA SER A 82 2.51 7.67 21.99
C SER A 82 1.10 8.10 21.53
N ASP A 83 0.99 9.03 20.58
CA ASP A 83 -0.28 9.39 19.95
C ASP A 83 -0.85 8.21 19.15
N LEU A 84 -0.01 7.47 18.44
CA LEU A 84 -0.44 6.29 17.69
C LEU A 84 -0.96 5.20 18.62
N GLU A 85 -0.22 4.88 19.69
CA GLU A 85 -0.64 3.92 20.71
C GLU A 85 -1.98 4.32 21.36
N ARG A 86 -2.19 5.61 21.65
CA ARG A 86 -3.46 6.08 22.23
C ARG A 86 -4.65 5.96 21.29
N ASN A 87 -4.48 6.24 20.00
CA ASN A 87 -5.60 6.46 19.08
C ASN A 87 -5.90 5.25 18.17
N TYR A 88 -5.01 4.26 18.09
CA TYR A 88 -5.15 3.15 17.14
C TYR A 88 -4.87 1.80 17.80
N GLU A 89 -5.86 0.90 17.78
CA GLU A 89 -5.77 -0.45 18.39
C GLU A 89 -4.59 -1.28 17.89
N PHE A 90 -4.22 -1.12 16.61
CA PHE A 90 -3.07 -1.82 16.02
C PHE A 90 -1.76 -1.57 16.80
N PHE A 91 -1.59 -0.37 17.37
CA PHE A 91 -0.39 0.02 18.13
C PHE A 91 -0.50 -0.28 19.63
N GLN A 92 -1.65 -0.77 20.10
CA GLN A 92 -1.87 -1.23 21.48
C GLN A 92 -1.63 -2.73 21.62
N LEU A 93 -1.69 -3.46 20.49
CA LEU A 93 -1.47 -4.89 20.45
C LEU A 93 -0.01 -5.20 20.78
N ARG A 94 0.20 -5.99 21.84
CA ARG A 94 1.52 -6.36 22.36
C ARG A 94 1.84 -7.81 22.08
#